data_AF-A0A9P7HUC9-F1
#
_entry.id   AF-A0A9P7HUC9-F1
#
_cell.length_a   1.000
_cell.length_b   1.000
_cell.length_c   1.000
_cell.angle_alpha   90.00
_cell.angle_beta   90.00
_cell.angle_gamma   90.00
#
_symmetry.space_group_name_H-M   'P 1'
#
loop_
_entity.id
_entity.type
_entity.pdbx_description
1 polymer ?
#
loop_
_entity_poly.entity_id
_entity_poly.type
_entity_poly.pdbx_seq_one_letter_code
_entity_poly.pdbx_strand_id
1 'polypeptide(L)'
;MLRHPLRQCFRPRSRLYLTRPFTMSQKTQEPVVTKTSDLPLDEAKWITLKKIEYVDQVGKARTWEVATRKTRGKSGVDAVAMGNILLHPSKPASTLLVIQYRPPLDAYTIEWPAGLIDAEETAEEAAVREFKEETGYDCKVLSVSPAQAADPGMTNANMQLAMVEVQLGENDEEPEQRLDDGEHIQREIIPLSELYERLVEYSKRERTVVAAKLFHFAAGMHFAQTQKYF
;
A
#
# COMPACT_ATOMS: atom_id res chain seq x y z
N MET A 1 -44.22 46.59 50.48
CA MET A 1 -44.97 46.39 49.22
C MET A 1 -43.97 46.21 48.09
N LEU A 2 -43.89 45.02 47.49
CA LEU A 2 -43.65 44.81 46.06
C LEU A 2 -43.64 43.29 45.80
N ARG A 3 -44.29 42.93 44.69
CA ARG A 3 -44.93 41.65 44.44
C ARG A 3 -43.96 40.61 43.89
N HIS A 4 -44.19 39.35 44.26
CA HIS A 4 -43.72 38.16 43.55
C HIS A 4 -44.10 38.18 42.06
N PRO A 5 -43.28 37.54 41.22
CA PRO A 5 -43.79 36.74 40.12
C PRO A 5 -43.31 35.29 40.19
N LEU A 6 -44.27 34.39 40.04
CA LEU A 6 -44.13 32.96 39.78
C LEU A 6 -43.24 32.69 38.56
N ARG A 7 -42.27 31.77 38.67
CA ARG A 7 -41.71 31.06 37.52
C ARG A 7 -41.47 29.58 37.83
N GLN A 8 -42.42 28.78 37.33
CA GLN A 8 -42.28 27.47 36.69
C GLN A 8 -41.25 26.48 37.24
N CYS A 9 -41.75 25.44 37.92
CA CYS A 9 -41.09 24.16 38.06
C CYS A 9 -40.75 23.57 36.69
N PHE A 10 -39.47 23.55 36.32
CA PHE A 10 -38.97 22.72 35.23
C PHE A 10 -38.85 21.27 35.73
N ARG A 11 -39.66 20.38 35.15
CA ARG A 11 -39.46 18.93 35.27
C ARG A 11 -38.15 18.55 34.56
N PRO A 12 -37.32 17.65 35.11
CA PRO A 12 -36.20 17.11 34.34
C PRO A 12 -36.78 16.21 33.24
N ARG A 13 -36.51 16.56 31.97
CA ARG A 13 -36.74 15.65 30.84
C ARG A 13 -35.75 14.50 31.00
N SER A 14 -36.25 13.32 31.35
CA SER A 14 -35.55 12.05 31.16
C SER A 14 -35.19 11.91 29.68
N ARG A 15 -33.94 12.22 29.31
CA ARG A 15 -33.38 11.76 28.04
C ARG A 15 -33.25 10.24 28.17
N LEU A 16 -34.20 9.52 27.56
CA LEU A 16 -34.00 8.11 27.27
C LEU A 16 -32.72 8.00 26.44
N TYR A 17 -31.74 7.33 27.02
CA TYR A 17 -30.57 6.83 26.33
C TYR A 17 -31.06 5.85 25.26
N LEU A 18 -31.09 6.28 24.01
CA LEU A 18 -31.04 5.36 22.87
C LEU A 18 -29.59 4.93 22.73
N THR A 19 -29.15 3.99 23.57
CA THR A 19 -27.97 3.19 23.29
C THR A 19 -28.25 2.44 22.00
N ARG A 20 -27.66 2.90 20.89
CA ARG A 20 -27.56 2.09 19.68
C ARG A 20 -26.97 0.73 20.10
N PRO A 21 -27.56 -0.39 19.66
CA PRO A 21 -27.01 -1.69 19.96
C PRO A 21 -25.56 -1.73 19.47
N PHE A 22 -24.67 -2.03 20.40
CA PHE A 22 -23.26 -2.33 20.17
C PHE A 22 -23.21 -3.45 19.12
N THR A 23 -22.87 -3.09 17.89
CA THR A 23 -22.54 -4.08 16.85
C THR A 23 -21.38 -4.89 17.40
N MET A 24 -21.53 -6.22 17.43
CA MET A 24 -20.45 -7.12 17.83
C MET A 24 -19.23 -6.77 16.98
N SER A 25 -18.22 -6.16 17.59
CA SER A 25 -16.88 -6.07 17.02
C SER A 25 -16.49 -7.50 16.65
N GLN A 26 -16.29 -7.76 15.35
CA GLN A 26 -15.75 -9.03 14.89
C GLN A 26 -14.48 -9.29 15.71
N LYS A 27 -14.36 -10.48 16.31
CA LYS A 27 -13.13 -10.87 16.98
C LYS A 27 -12.02 -10.84 15.94
N THR A 28 -11.13 -9.87 16.04
CA THR A 28 -9.96 -9.76 15.17
C THR A 28 -8.91 -10.77 15.62
N GLN A 29 -8.25 -11.41 14.65
CA GLN A 29 -7.16 -12.36 14.86
C GLN A 29 -6.09 -12.14 13.79
N GLU A 30 -4.84 -12.49 14.07
CA GLU A 30 -3.76 -12.31 13.10
C GLU A 30 -3.95 -13.21 11.87
N PRO A 31 -3.76 -12.69 10.65
CA PRO A 31 -3.85 -13.50 9.45
C PRO A 31 -2.77 -14.59 9.46
N VAL A 32 -3.15 -15.79 9.02
CA VAL A 32 -2.28 -16.97 8.97
C VAL A 32 -2.67 -17.84 7.79
N VAL A 33 -1.68 -18.38 7.09
CA VAL A 33 -1.93 -19.42 6.08
C VAL A 33 -2.33 -20.71 6.79
N THR A 34 -3.54 -21.20 6.54
CA THR A 34 -4.03 -22.44 7.17
C THR A 34 -3.70 -23.70 6.37
N LYS A 35 -3.55 -23.57 5.05
CA LYS A 35 -3.20 -24.66 4.14
C LYS A 35 -2.68 -24.11 2.81
N THR A 36 -1.73 -24.83 2.21
CA THR A 36 -1.28 -24.64 0.83
C THR A 36 -1.47 -25.94 0.04
N SER A 37 -1.92 -25.84 -1.21
CA SER A 37 -2.05 -26.97 -2.13
C SER A 37 -1.86 -26.50 -3.57
N ASP A 38 -1.57 -27.43 -4.47
CA ASP A 38 -1.53 -27.14 -5.91
C ASP A 38 -2.88 -26.61 -6.39
N LEU A 39 -2.85 -25.58 -7.24
CA LEU A 39 -4.03 -24.95 -7.83
C LEU A 39 -4.10 -25.30 -9.33
N PRO A 40 -5.15 -26.03 -9.78
CA PRO A 40 -5.40 -26.24 -11.19
C PRO A 40 -5.53 -24.93 -11.97
N LEU A 41 -4.93 -24.85 -13.18
CA LEU A 41 -4.83 -23.59 -13.93
C LEU A 41 -6.19 -23.07 -14.46
N ASP A 42 -7.15 -23.97 -14.64
CA ASP A 42 -8.54 -23.69 -15.01
C ASP A 42 -9.34 -23.09 -13.84
N GLU A 43 -8.98 -23.41 -12.60
CA GLU A 43 -9.53 -22.79 -11.39
C GLU A 43 -8.88 -21.44 -11.06
N ALA A 44 -7.67 -21.17 -11.56
CA ALA A 44 -6.94 -19.95 -11.21
C ALA A 44 -7.61 -18.68 -11.75
N LYS A 45 -8.07 -17.79 -10.87
CA LYS A 45 -8.75 -16.53 -11.25
C LYS A 45 -7.79 -15.42 -11.70
N TRP A 46 -6.65 -15.28 -11.01
CA TRP A 46 -5.81 -14.06 -11.09
C TRP A 46 -4.51 -14.24 -11.86
N ILE A 47 -3.92 -15.43 -11.79
CA ILE A 47 -2.60 -15.75 -12.35
C ILE A 47 -2.73 -16.99 -13.24
N THR A 48 -1.88 -17.10 -14.24
CA THR A 48 -1.70 -18.31 -15.06
C THR A 48 -0.21 -18.63 -15.21
N LEU A 49 0.10 -19.88 -15.52
CA LEU A 49 1.41 -20.28 -16.02
C LEU A 49 1.39 -20.35 -17.55
N LYS A 50 2.51 -20.01 -18.18
CA LYS A 50 2.74 -20.18 -19.62
C LYS A 50 4.09 -20.83 -19.84
N LYS A 51 4.18 -21.65 -20.89
CA LYS A 51 5.45 -22.13 -21.45
C LYS A 51 5.85 -21.20 -22.60
N ILE A 52 7.05 -20.65 -22.53
CA ILE A 52 7.69 -19.91 -23.61
C ILE A 52 8.62 -20.88 -24.34
N GLU A 53 8.53 -20.90 -25.66
CA GLU A 53 9.50 -21.56 -26.53
C GLU A 53 10.24 -20.47 -27.29
N TYR A 54 11.57 -20.45 -27.19
CA TYR A 54 12.39 -19.40 -27.80
C TYR A 54 13.68 -19.96 -28.38
N VAL A 55 14.28 -19.17 -29.26
CA VAL A 55 15.59 -19.46 -29.83
C VAL A 55 16.59 -18.51 -29.17
N ASP A 56 17.69 -19.06 -28.66
CA ASP A 56 18.71 -18.27 -27.99
C ASP A 56 19.66 -17.57 -28.97
N GLN A 57 20.64 -16.84 -28.43
CA GLN A 57 21.62 -16.09 -29.18
C GLN A 57 22.54 -16.93 -30.09
N VAL A 58 22.53 -18.27 -29.97
CA VAL A 58 23.29 -19.19 -30.83
C VAL A 58 22.40 -20.08 -31.70
N GLY A 59 21.10 -19.77 -31.80
CA GLY A 59 20.16 -20.53 -32.63
C GLY A 59 19.61 -21.80 -31.98
N LYS A 60 19.86 -22.03 -30.69
CA LYS A 60 19.38 -23.23 -29.98
C LYS A 60 17.97 -23.00 -29.45
N ALA A 61 17.08 -23.96 -29.71
CA ALA A 61 15.75 -24.00 -29.12
C ALA A 61 15.82 -24.21 -27.60
N ARG A 62 15.05 -23.40 -26.86
CA ARG A 62 14.96 -23.40 -25.40
C ARG A 62 13.52 -23.22 -24.95
N THR A 63 13.28 -23.55 -23.69
CA THR A 63 11.99 -23.40 -23.03
C THR A 63 12.13 -22.60 -21.73
N TRP A 64 11.10 -21.84 -21.37
CA TRP A 64 11.00 -21.13 -20.10
C TRP A 64 9.58 -21.22 -19.55
N GLU A 65 9.44 -21.24 -18.23
CA GLU A 65 8.14 -21.18 -17.55
C GLU A 65 7.93 -19.79 -16.97
N VAL A 66 6.76 -19.19 -17.19
CA VAL A 66 6.47 -17.83 -16.75
C VAL A 66 5.11 -17.75 -16.05
N ALA A 67 5.07 -17.06 -14.91
CA ALA A 67 3.83 -16.66 -14.27
C ALA A 67 3.31 -15.34 -14.88
N THR A 68 2.02 -15.25 -15.17
CA THR A 68 1.41 -14.08 -15.82
C THR A 68 0.09 -13.70 -15.14
N ARG A 69 -0.15 -12.41 -14.95
CA ARG A 69 -1.45 -11.89 -14.50
C ARG A 69 -2.49 -12.04 -15.61
N LYS A 70 -3.70 -12.46 -15.25
CA LYS A 70 -4.85 -12.50 -16.18
C LYS A 70 -5.52 -11.13 -16.35
N THR A 71 -5.12 -10.14 -15.55
CA THR A 71 -5.80 -8.84 -15.41
C THR A 71 -5.12 -7.68 -16.13
N ARG A 72 -3.97 -7.90 -16.80
CA ARG A 72 -3.25 -6.80 -17.47
C ARG A 72 -4.15 -6.13 -18.51
N GLY A 73 -4.40 -4.83 -18.33
CA GLY A 73 -5.20 -4.00 -19.22
C GLY A 73 -4.49 -3.67 -20.54
N LYS A 74 -5.17 -2.86 -21.37
CA LYS A 74 -4.66 -2.46 -22.69
C LYS A 74 -3.44 -1.54 -22.61
N SER A 75 -3.24 -0.86 -21.48
CA SER A 75 -2.04 -0.04 -21.21
C SER A 75 -0.74 -0.85 -21.23
N GLY A 76 -0.83 -2.17 -21.04
CA GLY A 76 0.32 -3.07 -20.97
C GLY A 76 1.10 -2.99 -19.65
N VAL A 77 0.60 -2.23 -18.68
CA VAL A 77 1.19 -2.09 -17.34
C VAL A 77 0.26 -2.71 -16.29
N ASP A 78 0.78 -3.51 -15.36
CA ASP A 78 -0.08 -4.17 -14.37
C ASP A 78 -0.40 -3.28 -13.16
N ALA A 79 0.57 -2.51 -12.70
CA ALA A 79 0.49 -1.84 -11.41
C ALA A 79 1.27 -0.52 -11.37
N VAL A 80 1.00 0.28 -10.35
CA VAL A 80 1.78 1.47 -9.99
C VAL A 80 2.23 1.35 -8.53
N ALA A 81 3.46 1.75 -8.23
CA ALA A 81 3.93 2.00 -6.86
C ALA A 81 4.16 3.48 -6.67
N MET A 82 3.83 3.99 -5.49
CA MET A 82 3.87 5.42 -5.19
C MET A 82 4.99 5.73 -4.20
N GLY A 83 6.18 6.02 -4.73
CA GLY A 83 7.22 6.68 -3.95
C GLY A 83 6.73 8.06 -3.55
N ASN A 84 6.78 8.41 -2.28
CA ASN A 84 6.05 9.58 -1.79
C ASN A 84 6.87 10.42 -0.81
N ILE A 85 6.60 11.73 -0.84
CA ILE A 85 7.11 12.72 0.09
C ILE A 85 5.95 13.47 0.74
N LEU A 86 5.92 13.46 2.06
CA LEU A 86 5.00 14.23 2.89
C LEU A 86 5.76 15.45 3.39
N LEU A 87 5.26 16.64 3.04
CA LEU A 87 5.82 17.92 3.43
C LEU A 87 4.93 18.54 4.51
N HIS A 88 5.54 18.90 5.63
CA HIS A 88 4.87 19.52 6.77
C HIS A 88 5.60 20.82 7.13
N PRO A 89 4.91 21.90 7.56
CA PRO A 89 5.56 23.20 7.75
C PRO A 89 6.63 23.20 8.85
N SER A 90 6.44 22.38 9.89
CA SER A 90 7.31 22.30 11.07
C SER A 90 8.03 20.95 11.30
N LYS A 91 7.83 19.94 10.44
CA LYS A 91 8.41 18.59 10.60
C LYS A 91 9.31 18.25 9.41
N PRO A 92 10.32 17.37 9.59
CA PRO A 92 11.15 16.94 8.46
C PRO A 92 10.31 16.27 7.37
N ALA A 93 10.77 16.41 6.13
CA ALA A 93 10.19 15.68 5.00
C ALA A 93 10.18 14.19 5.30
N SER A 94 9.01 13.58 5.12
CA SER A 94 8.72 12.21 5.54
C SER A 94 8.23 11.38 4.36
N THR A 95 8.23 10.06 4.52
CA THR A 95 7.59 9.13 3.58
C THR A 95 6.58 8.28 4.34
N LEU A 96 5.47 7.99 3.68
CA LEU A 96 4.43 7.10 4.14
C LEU A 96 4.69 5.71 3.57
N LEU A 97 4.74 4.75 4.47
CA LEU A 97 4.83 3.32 4.22
C LEU A 97 3.49 2.66 4.54
N VAL A 98 3.21 1.57 3.86
CA VAL A 98 2.10 0.67 4.17
C VAL A 98 2.64 -0.65 4.68
N ILE A 99 1.97 -1.20 5.69
CA ILE A 99 2.25 -2.49 6.28
C ILE A 99 1.01 -3.35 6.10
N GLN A 100 1.15 -4.44 5.36
CA GLN A 100 0.03 -5.30 5.01
C GLN A 100 0.45 -6.76 4.99
N TYR A 101 -0.47 -7.66 5.31
CA TYR A 101 -0.20 -9.09 5.24
C TYR A 101 -0.25 -9.57 3.80
N ARG A 102 0.81 -10.25 3.34
CA ARG A 102 0.87 -10.87 2.01
C ARG A 102 0.75 -12.39 2.15
N PRO A 103 -0.40 -12.99 1.80
CA PRO A 103 -0.57 -14.45 1.85
C PRO A 103 0.53 -15.26 1.16
N PRO A 104 1.12 -14.83 0.01
CA PRO A 104 2.22 -15.56 -0.61
C PRO A 104 3.49 -15.71 0.25
N LEU A 105 3.66 -14.87 1.28
CA LEU A 105 4.84 -14.88 2.16
C LEU A 105 4.52 -15.33 3.59
N ASP A 106 3.24 -15.54 3.94
CA ASP A 106 2.76 -15.75 5.32
C ASP A 106 3.36 -14.72 6.31
N ALA A 107 3.50 -13.48 5.85
CA ALA A 107 4.20 -12.42 6.54
C ALA A 107 3.60 -11.04 6.22
N TYR A 108 3.84 -10.08 7.11
CA TYR A 108 3.63 -8.67 6.84
C TYR A 108 4.74 -8.14 5.95
N THR A 109 4.36 -7.37 4.95
CA THR A 109 5.29 -6.66 4.10
C THR A 109 5.27 -5.18 4.39
N ILE A 110 6.44 -4.56 4.31
CA ILE A 110 6.60 -3.11 4.41
C ILE A 110 6.89 -2.58 3.02
N GLU A 111 5.98 -1.75 2.53
CA GLU A 111 5.95 -1.31 1.14
C GLU A 111 5.68 0.19 1.06
N TRP A 112 5.90 0.76 -0.13
CA TRP A 112 5.15 1.96 -0.49
C TRP A 112 3.73 1.59 -0.89
N PRO A 113 2.77 2.53 -0.79
CA PRO A 113 1.46 2.37 -1.40
C PRO A 113 1.56 1.92 -2.85
N ALA A 114 0.72 0.97 -3.26
CA ALA A 114 0.76 0.41 -4.60
C ALA A 114 -0.53 -0.34 -4.94
N GLY A 115 -0.96 -0.23 -6.20
CA GLY A 115 -2.18 -0.89 -6.66
C GLY A 115 -2.16 -1.26 -8.14
N LEU A 116 -3.20 -1.96 -8.58
CA LEU A 116 -3.34 -2.37 -9.97
C LEU A 116 -3.87 -1.19 -10.80
N ILE A 117 -3.45 -1.13 -12.06
CA ILE A 117 -3.98 -0.13 -13.00
C ILE A 117 -5.22 -0.72 -13.66
N ASP A 118 -6.35 -0.03 -13.52
CA ASP A 118 -7.59 -0.42 -14.16
C ASP A 118 -7.52 -0.23 -15.68
N ALA A 119 -8.37 -0.96 -16.41
CA ALA A 119 -8.26 -1.12 -17.86
C ALA A 119 -8.24 0.20 -18.66
N GLU A 120 -8.86 1.25 -18.14
CA GLU A 120 -9.00 2.56 -18.78
C GLU A 120 -8.27 3.67 -17.99
N GLU A 121 -7.46 3.32 -17.00
CA GLU A 121 -6.64 4.26 -16.23
C GLU A 121 -5.20 4.37 -16.78
N THR A 122 -4.66 5.58 -16.69
CA THR A 122 -3.21 5.79 -16.73
C THR A 122 -2.58 5.45 -15.38
N ALA A 123 -1.27 5.22 -15.35
CA ALA A 123 -0.56 5.01 -14.08
C ALA A 123 -0.63 6.23 -13.14
N GLU A 124 -0.79 7.44 -13.69
CA GLU A 124 -0.97 8.66 -12.89
C GLU A 124 -2.35 8.67 -12.20
N GLU A 125 -3.42 8.36 -12.92
CA GLU A 125 -4.77 8.27 -12.37
C GLU A 125 -4.87 7.17 -11.31
N ALA A 126 -4.32 5.98 -11.61
CA ALA A 126 -4.25 4.87 -10.67
C ALA A 126 -3.45 5.27 -9.42
N ALA A 127 -2.33 5.98 -9.55
CA ALA A 127 -1.53 6.41 -8.40
C ALA A 127 -2.33 7.34 -7.48
N VAL A 128 -3.09 8.28 -8.02
CA VAL A 128 -3.93 9.19 -7.21
C VAL A 128 -5.05 8.42 -6.50
N ARG A 129 -5.74 7.53 -7.22
CA ARG A 129 -6.83 6.71 -6.67
C ARG A 129 -6.33 5.80 -5.55
N GLU A 130 -5.35 4.95 -5.86
CA GLU A 130 -4.80 3.94 -4.93
C GLU A 130 -4.18 4.62 -3.70
N PHE A 131 -3.47 5.75 -3.88
CA PHE A 131 -2.89 6.47 -2.75
C PHE A 131 -3.98 7.03 -1.84
N LYS A 132 -5.09 7.52 -2.41
CA LYS A 132 -6.23 8.00 -1.62
C LYS A 132 -6.94 6.85 -0.89
N GLU A 133 -7.13 5.71 -1.55
CA GLU A 133 -7.77 4.51 -1.00
C GLU A 133 -6.95 3.93 0.16
N GLU A 134 -5.68 3.63 -0.09
CA GLU A 134 -4.81 2.99 0.91
C GLU A 134 -4.40 3.94 2.04
N THR A 135 -4.32 5.25 1.80
CA THR A 135 -3.71 6.18 2.77
C THR A 135 -4.65 7.27 3.27
N GLY A 136 -5.77 7.53 2.61
CA GLY A 136 -6.67 8.65 2.89
C GLY A 136 -6.16 10.03 2.45
N TYR A 137 -4.88 10.17 2.09
CA TYR A 137 -4.29 11.44 1.69
C TYR A 137 -4.55 11.77 0.23
N ASP A 138 -4.77 13.06 -0.06
CA ASP A 138 -4.70 13.57 -1.43
C ASP A 138 -3.24 13.84 -1.79
N CYS A 139 -2.84 13.51 -3.01
CA CYS A 139 -1.47 13.70 -3.47
C CYS A 139 -1.42 14.36 -4.85
N LYS A 140 -0.30 15.03 -5.13
CA LYS A 140 0.07 15.51 -6.45
C LYS A 140 1.10 14.57 -7.05
N VAL A 141 0.85 14.06 -8.26
CA VAL A 141 1.86 13.29 -9.00
C VAL A 141 2.91 14.24 -9.57
N LEU A 142 4.18 13.96 -9.29
CA LEU A 142 5.33 14.73 -9.73
C LEU A 142 5.95 14.15 -11.00
N SER A 143 6.01 12.82 -11.08
CA SER A 143 6.56 12.11 -12.23
C SER A 143 6.10 10.66 -12.25
N VAL A 144 6.14 10.05 -13.44
CA VAL A 144 5.86 8.64 -13.66
C VAL A 144 7.01 8.04 -14.48
N SER A 145 7.58 6.94 -14.01
CA SER A 145 8.68 6.24 -14.70
C SER A 145 8.20 5.50 -15.94
N PRO A 146 9.09 5.06 -16.84
CA PRO A 146 8.78 3.96 -17.77
C PRO A 146 8.37 2.68 -17.02
N ALA A 147 7.79 1.72 -17.72
CA ALA A 147 7.47 0.41 -17.14
C ALA A 147 8.74 -0.34 -16.73
N GLN A 148 8.68 -0.99 -15.57
CA GLN A 148 9.75 -1.74 -14.93
C GLN A 148 9.27 -3.16 -14.64
N ALA A 149 10.12 -4.16 -14.87
CA ALA A 149 9.78 -5.54 -14.51
C ALA A 149 9.80 -5.72 -12.99
N ALA A 150 8.79 -6.42 -12.45
CA ALA A 150 8.72 -6.70 -11.02
C ALA A 150 9.68 -7.83 -10.61
N ASP A 151 9.70 -8.92 -11.40
CA ASP A 151 10.65 -10.03 -11.27
C ASP A 151 10.85 -10.71 -12.64
N PRO A 152 11.80 -10.23 -13.46
CA PRO A 152 11.96 -10.66 -14.85
C PRO A 152 12.46 -12.11 -15.00
N GLY A 153 12.90 -12.76 -13.92
CA GLY A 153 13.32 -14.16 -13.96
C GLY A 153 12.14 -15.14 -13.89
N MET A 154 11.01 -14.71 -13.32
CA MET A 154 9.87 -15.59 -13.01
C MET A 154 8.57 -15.16 -13.71
N THR A 155 8.34 -13.86 -13.86
CA THR A 155 7.05 -13.32 -14.31
C THR A 155 7.23 -12.24 -15.35
N ASN A 156 6.20 -12.06 -16.19
CA ASN A 156 6.11 -10.87 -17.03
C ASN A 156 5.54 -9.66 -16.29
N ALA A 157 5.16 -9.80 -15.01
CA ALA A 157 4.56 -8.73 -14.22
C ALA A 157 5.45 -7.48 -14.20
N ASN A 158 4.84 -6.32 -14.39
CA ASN A 158 5.52 -5.05 -14.48
C ASN A 158 4.78 -3.96 -13.70
N MET A 159 5.40 -2.81 -13.58
CA MET A 159 4.79 -1.65 -12.97
C MET A 159 5.47 -0.35 -13.36
N GLN A 160 4.84 0.77 -13.05
CA GLN A 160 5.48 2.09 -13.07
C GLN A 160 5.66 2.62 -11.64
N LEU A 161 6.71 3.41 -11.44
CA LEU A 161 6.91 4.20 -10.22
C LEU A 161 6.32 5.59 -10.46
N ALA A 162 5.33 5.98 -9.65
CA ALA A 162 4.87 7.34 -9.55
C ALA A 162 5.54 8.00 -8.33
N MET A 163 6.16 9.16 -8.52
CA MET A 163 6.61 9.98 -7.40
C MET A 163 5.48 10.95 -7.05
N VAL A 164 5.01 10.94 -5.81
CA VAL A 164 3.89 11.77 -5.36
C VAL A 164 4.27 12.66 -4.18
N GLU A 165 3.62 13.81 -4.09
CA GLU A 165 3.80 14.79 -3.02
C GLU A 165 2.49 15.01 -2.28
N VAL A 166 2.57 15.03 -0.95
CA VAL A 166 1.45 15.38 -0.06
C VAL A 166 1.86 16.61 0.73
N GLN A 167 1.01 17.64 0.72
CA GLN A 167 1.17 18.84 1.54
C GLN A 167 0.29 18.71 2.79
N LEU A 168 0.91 18.77 3.96
CA LEU A 168 0.24 18.68 5.26
C LEU A 168 0.13 20.05 5.93
N GLY A 169 -0.95 20.26 6.68
CA GLY A 169 -1.12 21.37 7.61
C GLY A 169 -0.65 21.03 9.03
N GLU A 170 -0.40 22.07 9.84
CA GLU A 170 0.05 21.93 11.24
C GLU A 170 -0.92 21.13 12.14
N ASN A 171 -2.22 21.22 11.83
CA ASN A 171 -3.30 20.61 12.62
C ASN A 171 -4.15 19.66 11.79
N ASP A 172 -3.60 19.12 10.70
CA ASP A 172 -4.32 18.14 9.90
C ASP A 172 -4.50 16.85 10.72
N GLU A 173 -5.75 16.40 10.79
CA GLU A 173 -6.06 15.08 11.33
C GLU A 173 -5.62 14.00 10.34
N GLU A 174 -5.32 12.81 10.86
CA GLU A 174 -5.02 11.67 10.00
C GLU A 174 -6.29 11.29 9.21
N PRO A 175 -6.27 11.30 7.86
CA PRO A 175 -7.46 11.07 7.07
C PRO A 175 -7.92 9.61 7.16
N GLU A 176 -9.19 9.34 6.84
CA GLU A 176 -9.72 7.98 6.79
C GLU A 176 -9.30 7.25 5.50
N GLN A 177 -8.87 6.00 5.64
CA GLN A 177 -8.62 5.09 4.51
C GLN A 177 -9.94 4.58 3.91
N ARG A 178 -9.91 4.18 2.63
CA ARG A 178 -11.01 3.52 1.92
C ARG A 178 -10.49 2.24 1.30
N LEU A 179 -10.28 1.24 2.15
CA LEU A 179 -9.71 -0.06 1.78
C LEU A 179 -10.77 -0.97 1.16
N ASP A 180 -10.35 -1.82 0.23
CA ASP A 180 -11.19 -2.84 -0.36
C ASP A 180 -11.49 -3.99 0.62
N ASP A 181 -12.51 -4.80 0.31
CA ASP A 181 -12.82 -5.98 1.11
C ASP A 181 -11.65 -6.97 1.13
N GLY A 182 -11.25 -7.38 2.33
CA GLY A 182 -10.08 -8.23 2.55
C GLY A 182 -8.76 -7.46 2.72
N GLU A 183 -8.72 -6.15 2.48
CA GLU A 183 -7.54 -5.33 2.73
C GLU A 183 -7.48 -4.88 4.19
N HIS A 184 -6.31 -5.07 4.80
CA HIS A 184 -5.99 -4.58 6.14
C HIS A 184 -4.61 -3.95 6.08
N ILE A 185 -4.59 -2.63 5.97
CA ILE A 185 -3.37 -1.85 5.73
C ILE A 185 -3.14 -0.91 6.90
N GLN A 186 -2.00 -1.08 7.56
CA GLN A 186 -1.49 -0.11 8.53
C GLN A 186 -0.60 0.92 7.82
N ARG A 187 -0.69 2.18 8.22
CA ARG A 187 0.18 3.26 7.76
C ARG A 187 1.32 3.50 8.74
N GLU A 188 2.49 3.81 8.23
CA GLU A 188 3.60 4.30 9.04
C GLU A 188 4.29 5.47 8.32
N ILE A 189 4.30 6.65 8.95
CA ILE A 189 5.00 7.83 8.42
C ILE A 189 6.31 7.97 9.16
N ILE A 190 7.43 7.98 8.42
CA ILE A 190 8.77 8.15 8.98
C ILE A 190 9.54 9.25 8.24
N PRO A 191 10.47 9.96 8.91
CA PRO A 191 11.37 10.89 8.24
C PRO A 191 12.16 10.20 7.12
N LEU A 192 12.28 10.85 5.95
CA LEU A 192 13.04 10.29 4.82
C LEU A 192 14.50 10.04 5.16
N SER A 193 15.08 10.84 6.05
CA SER A 193 16.45 10.68 6.56
C SER A 193 16.67 9.39 7.33
N GLU A 194 15.61 8.81 7.91
CA GLU A 194 15.68 7.61 8.73
C GLU A 194 15.28 6.35 7.94
N LEU A 195 14.82 6.50 6.69
CA LEU A 195 14.21 5.42 5.91
C LEU A 195 15.06 4.14 5.89
N TYR A 196 16.35 4.25 5.54
CA TYR A 196 17.22 3.07 5.45
C TYR A 196 17.37 2.35 6.80
N GLU A 197 17.71 3.08 7.86
CA GLU A 197 17.92 2.51 9.20
C GLU A 197 16.63 1.88 9.74
N ARG A 198 15.48 2.52 9.53
CA ARG A 198 14.17 1.98 9.92
C ARG A 198 13.86 0.68 9.20
N LEU A 199 14.09 0.59 7.89
CA LEU A 199 13.85 -0.64 7.12
C LEU A 199 14.78 -1.78 7.56
N VAL A 200 16.04 -1.49 7.87
CA VAL A 200 16.97 -2.47 8.46
C VAL A 200 16.44 -2.99 9.79
N GLU A 201 15.99 -2.11 10.69
CA GLU A 201 15.38 -2.54 11.96
C GLU A 201 14.10 -3.34 11.77
N TYR A 202 13.24 -2.94 10.83
CA TYR A 202 12.00 -3.66 10.56
C TYR A 202 12.23 -5.07 10.02
N SER A 203 13.28 -5.27 9.20
CA SER A 203 13.65 -6.58 8.67
C SER A 203 14.02 -7.61 9.74
N LYS A 204 14.27 -7.18 10.99
CA LYS A 204 14.57 -8.05 12.13
C LYS A 204 13.31 -8.52 12.86
N ARG A 205 12.15 -7.94 12.56
CA ARG A 205 10.87 -8.31 13.19
C ARG A 205 10.42 -9.69 12.68
N GLU A 206 9.80 -10.47 13.55
CA GLU A 206 9.20 -11.74 13.16
C GLU A 206 8.10 -11.53 12.12
N ARG A 207 7.97 -12.48 11.18
CA ARG A 207 6.96 -12.45 10.10
C ARG A 207 6.88 -11.11 9.37
N THR A 208 8.01 -10.44 9.17
CA THR A 208 8.08 -9.14 8.51
C THR A 208 9.10 -9.18 7.37
N VAL A 209 8.74 -8.68 6.20
CA VAL A 209 9.61 -8.60 5.02
C VAL A 209 9.54 -7.21 4.43
N VAL A 210 10.68 -6.55 4.22
CA VAL A 210 10.71 -5.27 3.50
C VAL A 210 10.67 -5.55 2.00
N ALA A 211 9.78 -4.89 1.26
CA ALA A 211 9.72 -5.03 -0.19
C ALA A 211 11.03 -4.58 -0.85
N ALA A 212 11.55 -5.40 -1.77
CA ALA A 212 12.85 -5.17 -2.40
C ALA A 212 12.98 -3.79 -3.06
N LYS A 213 11.93 -3.31 -3.75
CA LYS A 213 11.91 -1.98 -4.39
C LYS A 213 12.12 -0.85 -3.38
N LEU A 214 11.43 -0.92 -2.24
CA LEU A 214 11.54 0.06 -1.17
C LEU A 214 12.94 0.02 -0.54
N PHE A 215 13.44 -1.18 -0.25
CA PHE A 215 14.78 -1.35 0.33
C PHE A 215 15.88 -0.87 -0.61
N HIS A 216 15.82 -1.22 -1.90
CA HIS A 216 16.80 -0.77 -2.89
C HIS A 216 16.82 0.75 -3.05
N PHE A 217 15.65 1.40 -3.04
CA PHE A 217 15.57 2.86 -3.06
C PHE A 217 16.23 3.47 -1.82
N ALA A 218 15.88 2.97 -0.63
CA ALA A 218 16.44 3.44 0.63
C ALA A 218 17.97 3.23 0.71
N ALA A 219 18.45 2.06 0.30
CA ALA A 219 19.87 1.74 0.25
C ALA A 219 20.62 2.63 -0.76
N GLY A 220 20.02 2.90 -1.93
CA GLY A 220 20.57 3.83 -2.92
C GLY A 220 20.67 5.25 -2.39
N MET A 221 19.64 5.75 -1.71
CA MET A 221 19.67 7.05 -1.03
C MET A 221 20.74 7.10 0.06
N HIS A 222 20.81 6.07 0.91
CA HIS A 222 21.79 5.99 1.98
C HIS A 222 23.23 5.97 1.43
N PHE A 223 23.49 5.18 0.39
CA PHE A 223 24.77 5.17 -0.30
C PHE A 223 25.11 6.54 -0.89
N ALA A 224 24.16 7.21 -1.56
CA ALA A 224 24.39 8.53 -2.12
C ALA A 224 24.79 9.56 -1.05
N GLN A 225 24.18 9.49 0.14
CA GLN A 225 24.47 10.38 1.27
C GLN A 225 25.79 10.06 1.98
N THR A 226 26.10 8.78 2.17
CA THR A 226 27.21 8.36 3.04
C THR A 226 28.47 7.93 2.28
N GLN A 227 28.34 7.62 0.99
CA GLN A 227 29.37 6.97 0.16
C GLN A 227 29.87 5.65 0.76
N LYS A 228 29.05 4.99 1.58
CA LYS A 228 29.36 3.72 2.23
C LYS A 228 28.37 2.66 1.77
N TYR A 229 28.90 1.48 1.48
CA TYR A 229 28.10 0.28 1.35
C TYR A 229 27.71 -0.22 2.75
N PHE A 230 26.56 -0.90 2.81
CA PHE A 230 25.95 -1.53 3.99
C PHE A 230 26.95 -2.11 5.00
#